data_AF-A0A1W9NUX2-F1
#
_entry.id   AF-A0A1W9NUX2-F1
#
_cell.length_a   1.000
_cell.length_b   1.000
_cell.length_c   1.000
_cell.angle_alpha   90.00
_cell.angle_beta   90.00
_cell.angle_gamma   90.00
#
_symmetry.space_group_name_H-M   'P 1'
#
loop_
_entity.id
_entity.type
_entity.pdbx_description
1 polymer ?
#
loop_
_entity_poly.entity_id
_entity_poly.type
_entity_poly.pdbx_seq_one_letter_code
_entity_poly.pdbx_strand_id
1 'polypeptide(L)'
;MKTIFQDLEYLKKSIEDKKAQKILKELEENIHLLKTKSGLTQLMNRKKLAKITRNVEYENELKELQRYFQHLPNPGEITFFDRSWYNRAIVEPVFDFCTPEQYEKFMKEVPEIEHALIDDGIILIKFWFSITKENQQKRFKERMTNPLKHWKLSPVDQKAQEMWDKVTYYKEEMFSRSHTGYAPWIIVDSNDKKRARLESIRYVLSKIPYEGKDDAKINLHHDPEIVERYHRRTHSEK
;
A
#
# COMPACT_ATOMS: atom_id res chain seq x y z
N MET A 1 -12.81 1.99 18.62
CA MET A 1 -12.72 0.59 19.04
C MET A 1 -12.35 0.59 20.51
N LYS A 2 -13.16 -0.02 21.39
CA LYS A 2 -12.80 -0.12 22.82
C LYS A 2 -11.72 -1.19 22.99
N THR A 3 -10.74 -0.95 23.86
CA THR A 3 -9.66 -1.92 24.11
C THR A 3 -10.16 -2.99 25.08
N ILE A 4 -9.53 -4.18 25.06
CA ILE A 4 -9.89 -5.28 25.97
C ILE A 4 -9.82 -4.87 27.45
N PHE A 5 -8.99 -3.88 27.79
CA PHE A 5 -8.89 -3.30 29.13
C PHE A 5 -10.11 -2.44 29.49
N GLN A 6 -10.66 -1.69 28.53
CA GLN A 6 -11.88 -0.91 28.74
C GLN A 6 -13.10 -1.82 28.92
N ASP A 7 -13.13 -2.97 28.25
CA ASP A 7 -14.19 -3.96 28.42
C ASP A 7 -14.09 -4.67 29.78
N LEU A 8 -12.88 -5.00 30.25
CA LEU A 8 -12.67 -5.54 31.60
C LEU A 8 -13.10 -4.56 32.70
N GLU A 9 -12.76 -3.28 32.54
CA GLU A 9 -13.13 -2.25 33.51
C GLU A 9 -14.65 -1.99 33.53
N TYR A 10 -15.32 -2.12 32.38
CA TYR A 10 -16.78 -2.10 32.28
C TYR A 10 -17.39 -3.29 33.00
N LEU A 11 -16.91 -4.51 32.73
CA LEU A 11 -17.39 -5.74 33.35
C LEU A 11 -17.28 -5.73 34.88
N LYS A 12 -16.22 -5.09 35.40
CA LYS A 12 -16.01 -4.91 36.85
C LYS A 12 -17.08 -4.05 37.51
N LYS A 13 -17.58 -3.04 36.80
CA LYS A 13 -18.63 -2.14 37.31
C LYS A 13 -20.02 -2.74 37.19
N SER A 14 -20.23 -3.68 36.27
CA SER A 14 -21.55 -4.22 35.95
C SER A 14 -21.88 -5.57 36.59
N ILE A 15 -20.89 -6.33 37.08
CA ILE A 15 -21.09 -7.68 37.61
C ILE A 15 -21.15 -7.67 39.15
N GLU A 16 -22.28 -8.08 39.70
CA GLU A 16 -22.50 -8.22 41.16
C GLU A 16 -22.31 -9.66 41.68
N ASP A 17 -22.25 -10.65 40.78
CA ASP A 17 -22.07 -12.06 41.15
C ASP A 17 -20.65 -12.33 41.69
N LYS A 18 -20.56 -12.87 42.91
CA LYS A 18 -19.29 -13.09 43.62
C LYS A 18 -18.37 -14.10 42.91
N LYS A 19 -18.93 -15.09 42.20
CA LYS A 19 -18.14 -16.10 41.51
C LYS A 19 -17.55 -15.53 40.22
N ALA A 20 -18.34 -14.75 39.48
CA ALA A 20 -17.88 -14.03 38.29
C ALA A 20 -16.84 -12.95 38.63
N GLN A 21 -17.01 -12.22 39.75
CA GLN A 21 -16.00 -11.27 40.23
C GLN A 21 -14.66 -11.94 40.57
N LYS A 22 -14.69 -13.16 41.14
CA LYS A 22 -13.47 -13.92 41.42
C LYS A 22 -12.73 -14.33 40.14
N ILE A 23 -13.47 -14.81 39.14
CA ILE A 23 -12.90 -15.19 37.83
C ILE A 23 -12.32 -13.96 37.12
N LEU A 24 -13.03 -12.82 37.16
CA LEU A 24 -12.55 -11.57 36.56
C LEU A 24 -11.24 -11.10 37.22
N LYS A 25 -11.14 -11.23 38.54
CA LYS A 25 -9.91 -10.88 39.29
C LYS A 25 -8.74 -11.81 38.94
N GLU A 26 -8.97 -13.12 38.84
CA GLU A 26 -7.95 -14.07 38.38
C GLU A 26 -7.51 -13.78 36.94
N LEU A 27 -8.43 -13.40 36.05
CA LEU A 27 -8.10 -13.00 34.68
C LEU A 27 -7.27 -11.70 34.64
N GLU A 28 -7.59 -10.70 35.45
CA GLU A 28 -6.80 -9.46 35.56
C GLU A 28 -5.37 -9.74 36.06
N GLU A 29 -5.23 -10.55 37.12
CA GLU A 29 -3.93 -10.93 37.68
C GLU A 29 -3.09 -11.69 36.65
N ASN A 30 -3.69 -12.62 35.92
CA ASN A 30 -3.02 -13.38 34.86
C ASN A 30 -2.64 -12.51 33.64
N ILE A 31 -3.49 -11.57 33.25
CA ILE A 31 -3.18 -10.62 32.16
C ILE A 31 -2.08 -9.64 32.58
N HIS A 32 -2.00 -9.27 33.85
CA HIS A 32 -0.89 -8.48 34.37
C HIS A 32 0.44 -9.24 34.35
N LEU A 33 0.41 -10.56 34.59
CA LEU A 33 1.61 -11.41 34.47
C LEU A 33 2.12 -11.48 33.02
N LEU A 34 1.24 -11.43 32.01
CA LEU A 34 1.62 -11.34 30.59
C LEU A 34 2.33 -10.03 30.22
N LYS A 35 2.20 -8.96 31.01
CA LYS A 35 2.95 -7.70 30.81
C LYS A 35 4.40 -7.80 31.28
N THR A 36 4.74 -8.82 32.08
CA THR A 36 6.08 -8.98 32.64
C THR A 36 6.88 -10.04 31.87
N LYS A 37 8.18 -9.79 31.68
CA LYS A 37 9.09 -10.70 30.98
C LYS A 37 9.10 -12.11 31.61
N SER A 38 8.88 -12.21 32.92
CA SER A 38 8.80 -13.48 33.67
C SER A 38 7.55 -14.31 33.33
N GLY A 39 6.37 -13.68 33.25
CA GLY A 39 5.11 -14.39 32.95
C GLY A 39 5.07 -14.98 31.54
N LEU A 40 5.63 -14.25 30.56
CA LEU A 40 5.83 -14.77 29.19
C LEU A 40 6.84 -15.94 29.14
N THR A 41 7.79 -15.98 30.09
CA THR A 41 8.84 -17.02 30.17
C THR A 41 8.30 -18.33 30.76
N GLN A 42 7.35 -18.27 31.70
CA GLN A 42 6.73 -19.47 32.28
C GLN A 42 5.86 -20.25 31.29
N LEU A 43 5.22 -19.57 30.33
CA LEU A 43 4.37 -20.18 29.32
C LEU A 43 5.16 -20.88 28.20
N MET A 44 6.44 -20.57 28.01
CA MET A 44 7.17 -20.96 26.79
C MET A 44 8.59 -21.45 27.08
N ASN A 45 8.80 -22.74 26.80
CA ASN A 45 10.07 -23.46 26.98
C ASN A 45 11.26 -22.68 26.37
N ARG A 46 12.35 -22.51 27.15
CA ARG A 46 13.45 -21.53 26.98
C ARG A 46 14.05 -21.37 25.57
N LYS A 47 13.89 -22.35 24.67
CA LYS A 47 14.42 -22.29 23.29
C LYS A 47 13.63 -21.35 22.35
N LYS A 48 12.36 -21.01 22.63
CA LYS A 48 11.58 -20.08 21.78
C LYS A 48 11.85 -18.60 22.06
N LEU A 49 12.28 -18.23 23.27
CA LEU A 49 12.47 -16.84 23.69
C LEU A 49 13.65 -16.13 23.00
N ALA A 50 14.73 -16.86 22.70
CA ALA A 50 15.85 -16.32 21.93
C ALA A 50 15.46 -16.03 20.47
N LYS A 51 14.46 -16.75 19.93
CA LYS A 51 13.93 -16.54 18.57
C LYS A 51 12.89 -15.42 18.53
N ILE A 52 12.12 -15.22 19.61
CA ILE A 52 11.07 -14.20 19.69
C ILE A 52 11.61 -12.83 20.13
N THR A 53 12.52 -12.76 21.11
CA THR A 53 13.09 -11.46 21.53
C THR A 53 13.91 -10.83 20.41
N ARG A 54 14.56 -11.66 19.59
CA ARG A 54 15.29 -11.22 18.39
C ARG A 54 14.35 -10.73 17.27
N ASN A 55 13.06 -11.06 17.33
CA ASN A 55 12.04 -10.61 16.39
C ASN A 55 11.32 -9.32 16.82
N VAL A 56 11.34 -8.94 18.12
CA VAL A 56 10.59 -7.77 18.61
C VAL A 56 11.28 -6.43 18.30
N GLU A 57 12.59 -6.42 18.06
CA GLU A 57 13.28 -5.25 17.49
C GLU A 57 13.32 -5.29 15.94
N TYR A 58 13.18 -6.48 15.34
CA TYR A 58 13.27 -6.70 13.88
C TYR A 58 11.96 -6.47 13.10
N GLU A 59 10.83 -6.35 13.81
CA GLU A 59 9.51 -6.46 13.18
C GLU A 59 8.94 -5.17 12.58
N ASN A 60 9.54 -3.99 12.75
CA ASN A 60 8.97 -2.77 12.16
C ASN A 60 9.49 -2.45 10.74
N GLU A 61 10.63 -3.02 10.33
CA GLU A 61 11.20 -2.74 8.99
C GLU A 61 10.82 -3.77 7.92
N LEU A 62 10.51 -5.02 8.31
CA LEU A 62 10.18 -6.13 7.39
C LEU A 62 8.68 -6.41 7.22
N LYS A 63 7.80 -5.80 8.04
CA LYS A 63 6.35 -6.04 7.99
C LYS A 63 5.63 -5.45 6.79
N GLU A 64 6.18 -4.41 6.19
CA GLU A 64 5.43 -3.62 5.21
C GLU A 64 5.31 -4.27 3.84
N LEU A 65 6.33 -4.96 3.36
CA LEU A 65 6.23 -5.73 2.12
C LEU A 65 5.50 -7.05 2.35
N GLN A 66 5.71 -7.66 3.52
CA GLN A 66 5.08 -8.91 3.90
C GLN A 66 3.54 -8.85 3.84
N ARG A 67 2.92 -7.73 4.25
CA ARG A 67 1.45 -7.54 4.13
C ARG A 67 0.98 -7.57 2.67
N TYR A 68 1.76 -7.05 1.72
CA TYR A 68 1.38 -7.08 0.31
C TYR A 68 1.61 -8.47 -0.29
N PHE A 69 2.66 -9.17 0.14
CA PHE A 69 2.99 -10.51 -0.36
C PHE A 69 1.91 -11.54 -0.02
N GLN A 70 1.19 -11.37 1.09
CA GLN A 70 0.04 -12.20 1.45
C GLN A 70 -1.13 -12.10 0.45
N HIS A 71 -1.14 -11.08 -0.40
CA HIS A 71 -2.18 -10.84 -1.39
C HIS A 71 -1.70 -11.03 -2.83
N LEU A 72 -0.48 -11.57 -3.02
CA LEU A 72 -0.02 -11.94 -4.35
C LEU A 72 -0.95 -13.00 -4.96
N PRO A 73 -1.19 -12.96 -6.29
CA PRO A 73 -2.10 -13.88 -6.93
C PRO A 73 -1.56 -15.32 -6.92
N ASN A 74 -2.43 -16.30 -6.67
CA ASN A 74 -2.13 -17.68 -7.00
C ASN A 74 -2.23 -17.91 -8.53
N PRO A 75 -1.77 -19.06 -9.05
CA PRO A 75 -1.91 -19.38 -10.47
C PRO A 75 -3.37 -19.24 -10.94
N GLY A 76 -3.59 -18.41 -11.97
CA GLY A 76 -4.91 -18.12 -12.53
C GLY A 76 -5.69 -16.99 -11.85
N GLU A 77 -5.16 -16.39 -10.78
CA GLU A 77 -5.79 -15.26 -10.11
C GLU A 77 -5.29 -13.91 -10.66
N ILE A 78 -6.13 -12.89 -10.52
CA ILE A 78 -5.78 -11.49 -10.81
C ILE A 78 -5.99 -10.69 -9.53
N THR A 79 -4.91 -10.10 -9.01
CA THR A 79 -4.97 -9.18 -7.87
C THR A 79 -4.86 -7.73 -8.33
N PHE A 80 -5.79 -6.89 -7.89
CA PHE A 80 -5.69 -5.43 -8.05
C PHE A 80 -5.27 -4.77 -6.74
N PHE A 81 -4.20 -3.99 -6.82
CA PHE A 81 -3.68 -3.18 -5.71
C PHE A 81 -4.19 -1.73 -5.85
N ASP A 82 -5.23 -1.36 -5.09
CA ASP A 82 -5.62 0.05 -4.93
C ASP A 82 -4.64 0.73 -3.95
N ARG A 83 -3.57 1.29 -4.53
CA ARG A 83 -2.25 1.52 -3.90
C ARG A 83 -1.51 0.22 -3.62
N SER A 84 -0.21 0.32 -3.38
CA SER A 84 0.68 -0.83 -3.20
C SER A 84 1.85 -0.49 -2.26
N TRP A 85 2.88 -1.33 -2.26
CA TRP A 85 4.15 -1.08 -1.58
C TRP A 85 4.79 0.28 -1.93
N TYR A 86 4.42 0.87 -3.06
CA TYR A 86 4.84 2.22 -3.45
C TYR A 86 4.33 3.37 -2.57
N ASN A 87 3.48 3.11 -1.57
CA ASN A 87 3.21 4.11 -0.52
C ASN A 87 4.52 4.58 0.14
N ARG A 88 5.48 3.67 0.34
CA ARG A 88 6.82 3.96 0.87
C ARG A 88 7.65 4.85 -0.04
N ALA A 89 7.37 4.89 -1.34
CA ALA A 89 8.10 5.72 -2.30
C ALA A 89 7.60 7.17 -2.36
N ILE A 90 6.35 7.44 -1.96
CA ILE A 90 5.72 8.74 -2.20
C ILE A 90 5.06 9.26 -0.93
N VAL A 91 3.99 8.61 -0.47
CA VAL A 91 3.15 9.15 0.60
C VAL A 91 3.93 9.22 1.91
N GLU A 92 4.62 8.15 2.27
CA GLU A 92 5.33 8.08 3.53
C GLU A 92 6.47 9.13 3.65
N PRO A 93 7.35 9.32 2.66
CA PRO A 93 8.40 10.34 2.76
C PRO A 93 7.88 11.77 2.54
N VAL A 94 6.72 11.96 1.90
CA VAL A 94 6.08 13.28 1.80
C VAL A 94 5.56 13.73 3.17
N PHE A 95 4.97 12.82 3.94
CA PHE A 95 4.34 13.11 5.24
C PHE A 95 5.17 12.66 6.46
N ASP A 96 6.43 12.31 6.24
CA ASP A 96 7.38 11.89 7.27
C ASP A 96 6.89 10.66 8.10
N PHE A 97 6.18 9.74 7.44
CA PHE A 97 5.74 8.46 8.01
C PHE A 97 6.82 7.37 7.93
N CYS A 98 7.90 7.62 7.20
CA CYS A 98 9.08 6.77 7.15
C CYS A 98 10.34 7.59 7.41
N THR A 99 11.41 6.92 7.89
CA THR A 99 12.72 7.57 7.98
C THR A 99 13.38 7.62 6.59
N PRO A 100 14.35 8.54 6.37
CA PRO A 100 15.12 8.57 5.13
C PRO A 100 15.81 7.23 4.81
N GLU A 101 16.29 6.52 5.83
CA GLU A 101 16.95 5.22 5.69
C GLU A 101 15.96 4.15 5.21
N GLN A 102 14.73 4.16 5.73
CA GLN A 102 13.67 3.25 5.28
C GLN A 102 13.27 3.51 3.84
N TYR A 103 13.14 4.78 3.44
CA TYR A 103 12.88 5.17 2.06
C TYR A 103 13.99 4.69 1.12
N GLU A 104 15.25 4.99 1.45
CA GLU A 104 16.39 4.62 0.62
C GLU A 104 16.56 3.11 0.47
N LYS A 105 16.37 2.37 1.56
CA LYS A 105 16.37 0.92 1.54
C LYS A 105 15.28 0.37 0.63
N PHE A 106 14.04 0.83 0.81
CA PHE A 106 12.92 0.42 -0.03
C PHE A 106 13.17 0.70 -1.51
N MET A 107 13.63 1.91 -1.84
CA MET A 107 13.87 2.31 -3.22
C MET A 107 15.02 1.54 -3.88
N LYS A 108 15.94 0.97 -3.10
CA LYS A 108 16.97 0.05 -3.58
C LYS A 108 16.45 -1.38 -3.76
N GLU A 109 15.59 -1.85 -2.86
CA GLU A 109 15.12 -3.24 -2.83
C GLU A 109 13.95 -3.51 -3.79
N VAL A 110 13.08 -2.52 -4.02
CA VAL A 110 11.83 -2.73 -4.79
C VAL A 110 12.05 -3.27 -6.21
N PRO A 111 13.05 -2.83 -7.02
CA PRO A 111 13.22 -3.36 -8.38
C PRO A 111 13.68 -4.82 -8.38
N GLU A 112 14.43 -5.26 -7.37
CA GLU A 112 14.91 -6.63 -7.20
C GLU A 112 13.77 -7.56 -6.78
N ILE A 113 12.90 -7.08 -5.88
CA ILE A 113 11.69 -7.79 -5.48
C ILE A 113 10.79 -8.00 -6.69
N GLU A 114 10.54 -6.96 -7.47
CA GLU A 114 9.71 -7.04 -8.68
C GLU A 114 10.31 -7.98 -9.72
N HIS A 115 11.64 -7.98 -9.87
CA HIS A 115 12.33 -8.94 -10.74
C HIS A 115 12.07 -10.38 -10.29
N ALA A 116 12.24 -10.67 -9.00
CA ALA A 116 12.01 -12.01 -8.46
C ALA A 116 10.55 -12.49 -8.67
N LEU A 117 9.57 -11.60 -8.51
CA LEU A 117 8.16 -11.92 -8.77
C LEU A 117 7.90 -12.22 -10.26
N ILE A 118 8.48 -11.43 -11.15
CA ILE A 118 8.33 -11.61 -12.60
C ILE A 118 9.03 -12.89 -13.07
N ASP A 119 10.21 -13.19 -12.54
CA ASP A 119 10.95 -14.44 -12.82
C ASP A 119 10.15 -15.68 -12.39
N ASP A 120 9.36 -15.57 -11.31
CA ASP A 120 8.43 -16.62 -10.85
C ASP A 120 7.15 -16.72 -11.72
N GLY A 121 7.02 -15.89 -12.76
CA GLY A 121 5.94 -15.93 -13.74
C GLY A 121 4.79 -14.96 -13.48
N ILE A 122 4.90 -14.06 -12.49
CA ILE A 122 3.88 -13.04 -12.25
C ILE A 122 3.96 -11.95 -13.33
N ILE A 123 2.84 -11.70 -14.01
CA ILE A 123 2.70 -10.54 -14.89
C ILE A 123 2.42 -9.31 -14.01
N LEU A 124 3.46 -8.49 -13.78
CA LEU A 124 3.35 -7.25 -13.01
C LEU A 124 3.09 -6.05 -13.93
N ILE A 125 1.97 -5.36 -13.74
CA ILE A 125 1.63 -4.12 -14.45
C ILE A 125 1.56 -2.97 -13.44
N LYS A 126 2.39 -1.94 -13.65
CA LYS A 126 2.45 -0.75 -12.79
C LYS A 126 1.86 0.47 -13.49
N PHE A 127 0.69 0.91 -13.03
CA PHE A 127 0.05 2.12 -13.53
C PHE A 127 0.27 3.32 -12.61
N TRP A 128 0.61 4.45 -13.22
CA TRP A 128 0.53 5.76 -12.60
C TRP A 128 -0.52 6.61 -13.30
N PHE A 129 -1.63 6.90 -12.63
CA PHE A 129 -2.67 7.78 -13.17
C PHE A 129 -2.28 9.25 -12.96
N SER A 130 -1.79 9.87 -14.02
CA SER A 130 -1.40 11.28 -14.04
C SER A 130 -2.64 12.18 -14.15
N ILE A 131 -2.63 13.30 -13.45
CA ILE A 131 -3.67 14.31 -13.51
C ILE A 131 -3.00 15.68 -13.43
N THR A 132 -3.52 16.68 -14.15
CA THR A 132 -3.01 18.04 -14.00
C THR A 132 -3.42 18.64 -12.66
N LYS A 133 -2.64 19.61 -12.17
CA LYS A 133 -2.90 20.32 -10.91
C LYS A 133 -4.30 20.97 -10.92
N GLU A 134 -4.67 21.54 -12.06
CA GLU A 134 -5.97 22.20 -12.28
C GLU A 134 -7.12 21.19 -12.20
N ASN A 135 -6.99 20.03 -12.87
CA ASN A 135 -8.00 18.99 -12.85
C ASN A 135 -8.10 18.31 -11.48
N GLN A 136 -7.00 18.17 -10.75
CA GLN A 136 -7.02 17.68 -9.38
C GLN A 136 -7.80 18.65 -8.48
N GLN A 137 -7.51 19.95 -8.56
CA GLN A 137 -8.22 20.97 -7.78
C GLN A 137 -9.72 21.01 -8.12
N LYS A 138 -10.07 20.92 -9.41
CA LYS A 138 -11.47 20.84 -9.84
C LYS A 138 -12.18 19.65 -9.22
N ARG A 139 -11.57 18.45 -9.28
CA ARG A 139 -12.15 17.23 -8.68
C ARG A 139 -12.26 17.33 -7.16
N PHE A 140 -11.32 17.98 -6.51
CA PHE A 140 -11.38 18.22 -5.06
C PHE A 140 -12.58 19.10 -4.71
N LYS A 141 -12.77 20.22 -5.41
CA LYS A 141 -13.95 21.10 -5.25
C LYS A 141 -15.26 20.37 -5.52
N GLU A 142 -15.34 19.57 -6.58
CA GLU A 142 -16.52 18.74 -6.88
C GLU A 142 -16.84 17.72 -5.78
N ARG A 143 -15.82 17.15 -5.11
CA ARG A 143 -16.03 16.22 -3.98
C ARG A 143 -16.55 16.94 -2.75
N MET A 144 -16.11 18.18 -2.50
CA MET A 144 -16.60 18.98 -1.37
C MET A 144 -18.08 19.30 -1.50
N THR A 145 -18.53 19.67 -2.70
CA THR A 145 -19.91 20.12 -2.96
C THR A 145 -20.89 18.97 -3.25
N ASN A 146 -20.40 17.77 -3.57
CA ASN A 146 -21.25 16.63 -3.90
C ASN A 146 -21.43 15.68 -2.69
N PRO A 147 -22.64 15.55 -2.12
CA PRO A 147 -22.88 14.74 -0.92
C PRO A 147 -22.57 13.25 -1.12
N LEU A 148 -22.71 12.73 -2.35
CA LEU A 148 -22.42 11.32 -2.67
C LEU A 148 -20.91 11.01 -2.76
N LYS A 149 -20.07 12.06 -2.81
CA LYS A 149 -18.60 11.93 -2.97
C LYS A 149 -17.82 12.49 -1.79
N HIS A 150 -18.48 13.15 -0.84
CA HIS A 150 -17.85 13.84 0.28
C HIS A 150 -16.98 12.90 1.13
N TRP A 151 -17.42 11.66 1.34
CA TRP A 151 -16.67 10.63 2.07
C TRP A 151 -15.29 10.30 1.48
N LYS A 152 -15.01 10.68 0.24
CA LYS A 152 -13.71 10.48 -0.44
C LYS A 152 -12.69 11.56 -0.12
N LEU A 153 -12.99 12.48 0.77
CA LEU A 153 -12.08 13.53 1.21
C LEU A 153 -11.41 13.12 2.50
N SER A 154 -10.08 13.09 2.49
CA SER A 154 -9.27 12.94 3.69
C SER A 154 -8.50 14.24 3.99
N PRO A 155 -8.22 14.57 5.27
CA PRO A 155 -7.30 15.66 5.62
C PRO A 155 -5.92 15.50 4.97
N VAL A 156 -5.49 14.25 4.71
CA VAL A 156 -4.24 13.95 4.01
C VAL A 156 -4.30 14.40 2.55
N ASP A 157 -5.44 14.24 1.87
CA ASP A 157 -5.60 14.63 0.47
C ASP A 157 -5.50 16.15 0.30
N GLN A 158 -6.03 16.92 1.26
CA GLN A 158 -5.93 18.38 1.25
C GLN A 158 -4.47 18.83 1.40
N LYS A 159 -3.75 18.27 2.37
CA LYS A 159 -2.32 18.55 2.57
C LYS A 159 -1.46 18.10 1.37
N ALA A 160 -1.80 16.97 0.75
CA ALA A 160 -1.09 16.49 -0.44
C ALA A 160 -1.16 17.50 -1.60
N GLN A 161 -2.27 18.25 -1.70
CA GLN A 161 -2.43 19.29 -2.71
C GLN A 161 -1.54 20.51 -2.44
N GLU A 162 -1.35 20.88 -1.17
CA GLU A 162 -0.40 21.92 -0.75
C GLU A 162 1.05 21.49 -1.01
N MET A 163 1.34 20.20 -0.82
CA MET A 163 2.66 19.58 -1.01
C MET A 163 2.90 19.08 -2.44
N TRP A 164 2.23 19.66 -3.45
CA TRP A 164 2.29 19.21 -4.85
C TRP A 164 3.72 19.00 -5.36
N ASP A 165 4.63 19.93 -5.05
CA ASP A 165 6.01 19.87 -5.53
C ASP A 165 6.81 18.77 -4.83
N LYS A 166 6.61 18.57 -3.52
CA LYS A 166 7.24 17.46 -2.75
C LYS A 166 6.73 16.10 -3.25
N VAL A 167 5.43 15.97 -3.50
CA VAL A 167 4.83 14.76 -4.10
C VAL A 167 5.41 14.51 -5.50
N THR A 168 5.55 15.57 -6.29
CA THR A 168 6.12 15.49 -7.65
C THR A 168 7.57 15.02 -7.60
N TYR A 169 8.38 15.54 -6.69
CA TYR A 169 9.77 15.12 -6.47
C TYR A 169 9.85 13.61 -6.19
N TYR A 170 9.13 13.11 -5.18
CA TYR A 170 9.18 11.68 -4.82
C TYR A 170 8.59 10.77 -5.91
N LYS A 171 7.61 11.25 -6.69
CA LYS A 171 7.10 10.54 -7.87
C LYS A 171 8.19 10.41 -8.95
N GLU A 172 8.93 11.47 -9.26
CA GLU A 172 10.02 11.40 -10.23
C GLU A 172 11.17 10.50 -9.75
N GLU A 173 11.53 10.57 -8.47
CA GLU A 173 12.50 9.65 -7.84
C GLU A 173 12.04 8.19 -7.95
N MET A 174 10.76 7.93 -7.65
CA MET A 174 10.15 6.61 -7.78
C MET A 174 10.28 6.09 -9.21
N PHE A 175 9.92 6.89 -10.22
CA PHE A 175 10.04 6.50 -11.62
C PHE A 175 11.49 6.27 -12.02
N SER A 176 12.39 7.19 -11.68
CA SER A 176 13.80 7.09 -12.05
C SER A 176 14.42 5.80 -11.54
N ARG A 177 14.16 5.43 -10.27
CA ARG A 177 14.81 4.32 -9.58
C ARG A 177 14.12 2.97 -9.76
N SER A 178 12.81 2.95 -10.05
CA SER A 178 12.04 1.70 -10.16
C SER A 178 11.39 1.45 -11.52
N HIS A 179 11.64 2.30 -12.52
CA HIS A 179 11.36 1.97 -13.91
C HIS A 179 12.46 1.06 -14.46
N THR A 180 12.11 -0.16 -14.84
CA THR A 180 13.05 -1.12 -15.44
C THR A 180 12.54 -1.65 -16.78
N GLY A 181 13.40 -2.40 -17.47
CA GLY A 181 13.04 -3.07 -18.73
C GLY A 181 11.88 -4.05 -18.55
N TYR A 182 11.95 -4.83 -17.47
CA TYR A 182 11.04 -5.93 -17.12
C TYR A 182 9.81 -5.47 -16.32
N ALA A 183 9.94 -4.44 -15.47
CA ALA A 183 8.84 -3.86 -14.69
C ALA A 183 8.69 -2.36 -15.01
N PRO A 184 8.19 -2.00 -16.22
CA PRO A 184 8.04 -0.61 -16.60
C PRO A 184 6.92 0.09 -15.83
N TRP A 185 7.14 1.35 -15.52
CA TRP A 185 6.06 2.28 -15.17
C TRP A 185 5.29 2.72 -16.40
N ILE A 186 3.96 2.63 -16.32
CA ILE A 186 3.02 3.03 -17.36
C ILE A 186 2.21 4.20 -16.85
N ILE A 187 2.36 5.35 -17.50
CA ILE A 187 1.68 6.58 -17.17
C ILE A 187 0.37 6.60 -17.94
N VAL A 188 -0.72 6.89 -17.24
CA VAL A 188 -2.05 7.03 -17.81
C VAL A 188 -2.52 8.45 -17.59
N ASP A 189 -2.74 9.22 -18.66
CA ASP A 189 -3.45 10.50 -18.56
C ASP A 189 -4.89 10.23 -18.08
N SER A 190 -5.14 10.64 -16.84
CA SER A 190 -6.40 10.42 -16.16
C SER A 190 -7.29 11.66 -16.11
N ASN A 191 -6.99 12.73 -16.85
CA ASN A 191 -7.78 13.95 -16.92
C ASN A 191 -9.22 13.67 -17.41
N ASP A 192 -9.37 12.85 -18.45
CA ASP A 192 -10.63 12.19 -18.81
C ASP A 192 -10.69 10.78 -18.21
N LYS A 193 -11.56 10.60 -17.21
CA LYS A 193 -11.73 9.31 -16.52
C LYS A 193 -12.21 8.19 -17.43
N LYS A 194 -13.06 8.49 -18.42
CA LYS A 194 -13.65 7.46 -19.28
C LYS A 194 -12.59 6.91 -20.23
N ARG A 195 -11.83 7.80 -20.87
CA ARG A 195 -10.69 7.43 -21.72
C ARG A 195 -9.63 6.67 -20.92
N ALA A 196 -9.18 7.21 -19.79
CA ALA A 196 -8.19 6.55 -18.96
C ALA A 196 -8.56 5.11 -18.58
N ARG A 197 -9.83 4.86 -18.22
CA ARG A 197 -10.31 3.51 -17.91
C ARG A 197 -10.25 2.58 -19.12
N LEU A 198 -10.77 3.04 -20.26
CA LEU A 198 -10.79 2.25 -21.49
C LEU A 198 -9.38 1.89 -21.94
N GLU A 199 -8.48 2.87 -21.98
CA GLU A 199 -7.11 2.66 -22.44
C GLU A 199 -6.28 1.83 -21.44
N SER A 200 -6.53 1.96 -20.14
CA SER A 200 -5.91 1.07 -19.13
C SER A 200 -6.33 -0.39 -19.34
N ILE A 201 -7.62 -0.64 -19.61
CA ILE A 201 -8.12 -1.99 -19.90
C ILE A 201 -7.47 -2.54 -21.17
N ARG A 202 -7.42 -1.74 -22.25
CA ARG A 202 -6.71 -2.11 -23.49
C ARG A 202 -5.26 -2.45 -23.23
N TYR A 203 -4.56 -1.65 -22.42
CA TYR A 203 -3.17 -1.93 -22.05
C TYR A 203 -3.05 -3.30 -21.36
N VAL A 204 -3.88 -3.60 -20.35
CA VAL A 204 -3.86 -4.90 -19.67
C VAL A 204 -4.13 -6.05 -20.63
N LEU A 205 -5.17 -5.96 -21.45
CA LEU A 205 -5.49 -6.97 -22.46
C LEU A 205 -4.36 -7.15 -23.48
N SER A 206 -3.65 -6.08 -23.82
CA SER A 206 -2.49 -6.16 -24.71
C SER A 206 -1.30 -6.93 -24.11
N LYS A 207 -1.18 -6.98 -22.77
CA LYS A 207 -0.07 -7.66 -22.07
C LYS A 207 -0.32 -9.12 -21.75
N ILE A 208 -1.57 -9.51 -21.53
CA ILE A 208 -1.89 -10.89 -21.17
C ILE A 208 -2.02 -11.72 -22.46
N PRO A 209 -1.37 -12.90 -22.54
CA PRO A 209 -1.64 -13.86 -23.59
C PRO A 209 -2.93 -14.62 -23.26
N TYR A 210 -3.91 -14.58 -24.15
CA TYR A 210 -5.16 -15.31 -24.01
C TYR A 210 -5.67 -15.77 -25.39
N GLU A 211 -6.40 -16.89 -25.40
CA GLU A 211 -6.97 -17.46 -26.61
C GLU A 211 -8.03 -16.54 -27.23
N GLY A 212 -8.04 -16.42 -28.56
CA GLY A 212 -8.97 -15.56 -29.29
C GLY A 212 -8.63 -14.06 -29.26
N LYS A 213 -7.46 -13.68 -28.76
CA LYS A 213 -6.98 -12.29 -28.77
C LYS A 213 -6.85 -11.71 -30.18
N ASP A 214 -6.33 -12.49 -31.12
CA ASP A 214 -6.12 -12.06 -32.51
C ASP A 214 -7.42 -12.00 -33.32
N ASP A 215 -8.47 -12.70 -32.87
CA ASP A 215 -9.81 -12.67 -33.45
C ASP A 215 -10.67 -11.50 -32.92
N ALA A 216 -10.09 -10.65 -32.06
CA ALA A 216 -10.81 -9.54 -31.46
C ALA A 216 -11.27 -8.54 -32.55
N LYS A 217 -12.58 -8.36 -32.66
CA LYS A 217 -13.19 -7.38 -33.59
C LYS A 217 -12.95 -5.91 -33.17
N ILE A 218 -12.34 -5.70 -32.00
CA ILE A 218 -12.05 -4.39 -31.45
C ILE A 218 -10.55 -4.16 -31.41
N ASN A 219 -10.13 -2.91 -31.63
CA ASN A 219 -8.73 -2.55 -31.48
C ASN A 219 -8.31 -2.65 -30.00
N LEU A 220 -7.36 -3.53 -29.72
CA LEU A 220 -6.77 -3.75 -28.39
C LEU A 220 -5.52 -2.90 -28.13
N HIS A 221 -5.02 -2.17 -29.14
CA HIS A 221 -3.97 -1.18 -28.95
C HIS A 221 -4.53 0.02 -28.20
N HIS A 222 -3.81 0.42 -27.15
CA HIS A 222 -4.13 1.62 -26.39
C HIS A 222 -3.74 2.87 -27.18
N ASP A 223 -4.43 3.97 -26.93
CA ASP A 223 -4.06 5.29 -27.42
C ASP A 223 -2.74 5.76 -26.77
N PRO A 224 -1.65 5.98 -27.55
CA PRO A 224 -0.36 6.40 -27.01
C PRO A 224 -0.38 7.82 -26.42
N GLU A 225 -1.38 8.65 -26.74
CA GLU A 225 -1.55 9.96 -26.08
C GLU A 225 -2.12 9.83 -24.66
N ILE A 226 -2.79 8.72 -24.36
CA ILE A 226 -3.42 8.48 -23.06
C ILE A 226 -2.59 7.54 -22.19
N VAL A 227 -1.99 6.51 -22.79
CA VAL A 227 -1.19 5.52 -22.05
C VAL A 227 0.21 5.50 -22.65
N GLU A 228 1.19 5.93 -21.87
CA GLU A 228 2.59 5.99 -22.29
C GLU A 228 3.48 5.19 -21.33
N ARG A 229 4.57 4.62 -21.86
CA ARG A 229 5.64 4.11 -21.02
C ARG A 229 6.43 5.30 -20.48
N TYR A 230 6.77 5.30 -19.20
CA TYR A 230 7.70 6.31 -18.68
C TYR A 230 9.06 6.21 -19.40
N HIS A 231 9.57 7.34 -19.83
CA HIS A 231 10.92 7.48 -20.36
C HIS A 231 11.67 8.45 -19.47
N ARG A 232 12.87 8.06 -18.99
CA ARG A 232 13.74 8.97 -18.24
C ARG A 232 14.06 10.16 -19.12
N ARG A 233 13.56 11.34 -18.74
CA ARG A 233 13.89 12.59 -19.42
C ARG A 233 15.28 13.01 -18.93
N THR A 234 16.24 13.09 -19.85
CA THR A 234 17.48 13.83 -19.59
C THR A 234 17.06 15.28 -19.40
N HIS A 235 17.09 15.78 -18.16
CA HIS A 235 16.93 17.21 -17.92
C HIS A 235 18.14 17.90 -18.56
N SER A 236 17.97 18.44 -19.77
CA SER A 236 18.79 19.55 -20.20
C SER A 236 18.32 20.74 -19.36
N GLU A 237 19.10 21.11 -18.34
CA GLU A 237 18.90 22.37 -17.63
C GLU A 237 18.76 23.50 -18.69
N LYS A 238 17.67 24.25 -18.60
CA LYS A 238 17.46 25.50 -19.32
C LYS A 238 17.24 26.59 -18.31
#